data_AF-A0A974HAU1-F1
#
_entry.id   AF-A0A974HAU1-F1
#
_cell.length_a   1.000
_cell.length_b   1.000
_cell.length_c   1.000
_cell.angle_alpha   90.00
_cell.angle_beta   90.00
_cell.angle_gamma   90.00
#
_symmetry.space_group_name_H-M   'P 1'
#
loop_
_entity.id
_entity.type
_entity.pdbx_description
1 polymer ?
#
loop_
_entity_poly.entity_id
_entity_poly.type
_entity_poly.pdbx_seq_one_letter_code
_entity_poly.pdbx_strand_id
1 'polypeptide(L)' 'MKAKDSKGQDQYPCEWYRRVYRSMCPLKWVEKWDEQRENGTFPGKI' A
#
# COMPACT_ATOMS: atom_id res chain seq x y z
N MET A 1 6.08 2.30 -4.23
CA MET A 1 7.03 1.34 -3.63
C MET A 1 6.37 -0.03 -3.65
N LYS A 2 6.87 -0.96 -4.48
CA LYS A 2 6.35 -2.33 -4.50
C LYS A 2 6.79 -3.02 -3.21
N ALA A 3 5.86 -3.48 -2.40
CA ALA A 3 6.12 -4.56 -1.46
C ALA A 3 6.41 -5.79 -2.33
N LYS A 4 7.69 -6.08 -2.58
CA LYS A 4 8.06 -7.34 -3.19
C LYS A 4 7.74 -8.43 -2.17
N ASP A 5 6.79 -9.29 -2.50
CA ASP A 5 6.66 -10.64 -1.93
C ASP A 5 7.90 -11.48 -2.32
N SER A 6 9.06 -11.05 -1.88
CA SER A 6 10.27 -11.85 -1.86
C SER A 6 10.27 -12.57 -0.53
N LYS A 7 9.78 -13.81 -0.54
CA LYS A 7 9.85 -14.73 0.61
C LYS A 7 11.27 -14.66 1.20
N GLY A 8 11.44 -13.96 2.32
CA GLY A 8 12.73 -13.81 3.00
C GLY A 8 13.28 -12.37 3.17
N GLN A 9 12.63 -11.33 2.66
CA GLN A 9 12.99 -9.95 3.02
C GLN A 9 12.26 -9.51 4.28
N ASP A 10 13.01 -8.82 5.16
CA ASP A 10 12.53 -8.26 6.42
C ASP A 10 11.16 -7.59 6.23
N GLN A 11 10.16 -8.00 7.01
CA GLN A 11 8.80 -7.45 6.91
C GLN A 11 8.69 -6.05 7.55
N TYR A 12 9.70 -5.65 8.32
CA TYR A 12 9.77 -4.37 9.00
C TYR A 12 9.57 -3.15 8.09
N PRO A 13 10.18 -3.05 6.90
CA PRO A 13 9.96 -1.93 5.99
C PRO A 13 8.51 -1.90 5.51
N CYS A 14 7.93 -3.05 5.15
CA CYS A 14 6.56 -3.14 4.66
C CYS A 14 5.56 -2.69 5.73
N GLU A 15 5.73 -3.16 6.97
CA GLU A 15 4.87 -2.75 8.08
C GLU A 15 5.05 -1.28 8.45
N TRP A 16 6.28 -0.77 8.41
CA TRP A 16 6.56 0.64 8.66
C TRP A 16 5.85 1.54 7.66
N TYR A 17 5.99 1.28 6.35
CA TYR A 17 5.24 2.02 5.32
C TYR A 17 3.73 1.91 5.53
N ARG A 18 3.24 0.74 5.96
CA ARG A 18 1.82 0.54 6.27
C ARG A 18 1.31 1.45 7.37
N ARG A 19 2.08 1.60 8.44
CA ARG A 19 1.76 2.50 9.56
C ARG A 19 1.85 3.97 9.13
N VAL A 20 2.87 4.33 8.37
CA VAL A 20 3.09 5.71 7.90
C VAL A 20 1.94 6.18 7.02
N TYR A 21 1.55 5.42 5.98
CA TYR A 21 0.46 5.88 5.10
C TYR A 21 -0.88 5.95 5.83
N ARG A 22 -1.14 5.05 6.79
CA ARG A 22 -2.37 5.09 7.60
C ARG A 22 -2.43 6.29 8.55
N SER A 23 -1.29 6.77 9.02
CA SER A 23 -1.21 7.94 9.91
C SER A 23 -1.23 9.26 9.13
N MET A 24 -0.57 9.28 7.97
CA MET A 24 -0.36 10.50 7.18
C MET A 24 -1.50 10.79 6.20
N CYS A 25 -2.14 9.76 5.65
CA CYS A 25 -3.20 9.93 4.66
C CYS A 25 -4.59 9.87 5.29
N PRO A 26 -5.54 10.70 4.84
CA PRO A 26 -6.94 10.56 5.22
C PRO A 26 -7.48 9.17 4.88
N LEU A 27 -8.31 8.58 5.75
CA LEU A 27 -8.92 7.25 5.54
C LEU A 27 -9.62 7.13 4.17
N LYS A 28 -10.32 8.19 3.75
CA LYS A 28 -11.00 8.27 2.45
C LYS A 28 -10.07 8.05 1.26
N TRP A 29 -8.81 8.48 1.35
CA TRP A 29 -7.84 8.25 0.27
C TRP A 29 -7.38 6.80 0.23
N VAL A 30 -7.19 6.19 1.40
CA VAL A 30 -6.81 4.78 1.52
C VAL A 30 -7.91 3.89 0.95
N GLU A 31 -9.17 4.12 1.33
CA GLU A 31 -10.32 3.39 0.80
C GLU A 31 -10.43 3.50 -0.73
N LYS A 32 -10.30 4.72 -1.27
CA LYS A 32 -10.32 4.94 -2.72
C LYS A 32 -9.18 4.18 -3.42
N TRP A 33 -8.00 4.11 -2.82
CA TRP A 33 -6.90 3.35 -3.39
C TRP A 33 -7.14 1.84 -3.33
N ASP A 34 -7.71 1.31 -2.24
CA ASP A 34 -8.12 -0.09 -2.15
C ASP A 34 -9.17 -0.43 -3.22
N GLU A 35 -10.21 0.38 -3.40
CA GLU A 35 -11.21 0.19 -4.47
C GLU A 35 -10.59 0.22 -5.87
N GLN A 36 -9.64 1.12 -6.11
CA GLN A 36 -8.94 1.20 -7.38
C GLN A 36 -8.02 0.00 -7.61
N ARG A 37 -7.44 -0.57 -6.56
CA ARG A 37 -6.63 -1.79 -6.62
C ARG A 37 -7.48 -3.01 -6.91
N GLU A 38 -8.62 -3.15 -6.24
CA GLU A 38 -9.58 -4.25 -6.48
C GLU A 38 -10.16 -4.18 -7.90
N ASN A 39 -10.52 -2.98 -8.37
CA ASN A 39 -11.03 -2.78 -9.73
C ASN A 39 -9.94 -2.78 -10.82
N GLY A 40 -8.66 -2.88 -10.45
CA GLY A 40 -7.54 -2.83 -11.41
C GLY A 40 -7.37 -1.48 -12.12
N THR A 41 -8.01 -0.41 -11.63
CA THR A 41 -7.99 0.95 -12.21
C THR A 41 -7.01 1.88 -11.50
N PHE A 42 -6.16 1.34 -10.62
CA PHE A 42 -5.19 2.13 -9.90
C PHE A 42 -4.17 2.78 -10.87
N PRO A 43 -4.01 4.12 -10.83
CA PRO A 43 -3.21 4.84 -11.82
C PRO A 43 -1.70 4.62 -11.68
N GLY A 44 -1.24 4.01 -10.58
CA GLY A 44 0.16 3.66 -10.37
C GLY A 44 0.52 2.27 -10.91
N LYS A 45 1.75 2.09 -11.38
CA LYS A 45 2.30 0.75 -11.66
C LYS A 45 2.53 0.00 -10.35
N ILE A 46 1.59 -0.87 -9.97
CA ILE A 46 1.69 -1.76 -8.81
C ILE A 46 2.37 -3.07 -9.15
#